data_AF-A0A3M2AHZ1-F1
#
_entry.id   AF-A0A3M2AHZ1-F1
#
_cell.length_a   1.000
_cell.length_b   1.000
_cell.length_c   1.000
_cell.angle_alpha   90.00
_cell.angle_beta   90.00
_cell.angle_gamma   90.00
#
_symmetry.space_group_name_H-M   'P 1'
#
loop_
_entity.id
_entity.type
_entity.pdbx_description
1 polymer ?
#
loop_
_entity_poly.entity_id
_entity_poly.type
_entity_poly.pdbx_seq_one_letter_code
_entity_poly.pdbx_strand_id
1 'polypeptide(L)'
;MGAVGAIIFNHSTGGNTWVTMGGDPVNIPAAFITHDDGLNLVPADGQTVVVSAADDVQSLPDPYTPADKIADFSSRGPRGTDSMLKPDITAPGVAIFAAAMGEGVNGVSFSGTSMAAPHVAGVAALMRQAHPNWTVEQIKAAMMNTAVDLTDNSPVPRQGAGRVDAYKAVTADTVAIGDKDLVSLNWGVVPFSTDFYYDTKLITLRNFTSTAKVYTATWYFYTESMTKGVSLSLPVTVSVSANGSASVPVNLTIDATQVPNEFERTLEEYSGYVVFTNTVVPTDSLRVPFYLQPRPYSQVSDDGTSVTSFPYTSFGWLSLEHTGPISSSLFIYPVYVADTNELDVLDHGDIRYIGMDYGWNNSTYGDIFVPAISSYGAWHTPQPYISEFDMYLDVDEDGTYDLLNFNWNYGAYNGGDSDDVWVIVQVDLQTSDLSLGSPYLIYTDYNASFQEWYLPATWNGLEDITTTANTDFNYQFFGFDVLGNSDASEAGYFDIAKRPFVYLASDDPGPDNRSAAWVPIVNDTGGYLATRPKGVMVVDYNGHPDNQVLYFPLDVTGFTNIFMPLISQQ
;
A
#
# COMPACT_ATOMS: atom_id res chain seq x y z
N MET A 1 -23.46 -33.34 -22.50
CA MET A 1 -22.68 -34.29 -23.33
C MET A 1 -22.51 -35.68 -22.69
N GLY A 2 -23.27 -36.08 -21.65
CA GLY A 2 -23.21 -37.46 -21.12
C GLY A 2 -21.85 -37.90 -20.55
N ALA A 3 -20.97 -36.94 -20.24
CA ALA A 3 -19.65 -37.22 -19.67
C ALA A 3 -19.81 -37.94 -18.32
N VAL A 4 -18.99 -38.96 -18.08
CA VAL A 4 -18.97 -39.73 -16.82
C VAL A 4 -17.93 -39.20 -15.82
N GLY A 5 -17.16 -38.19 -16.21
CA GLY A 5 -16.16 -37.49 -15.43
C GLY A 5 -15.49 -36.37 -16.23
N ALA A 6 -14.70 -35.53 -15.57
CA ALA A 6 -13.96 -34.42 -16.18
C ALA A 6 -12.52 -34.35 -15.67
N ILE A 7 -11.59 -34.03 -16.55
CA ILE A 7 -10.23 -33.62 -16.21
C ILE A 7 -10.07 -32.20 -16.72
N ILE A 8 -9.80 -31.26 -15.82
CA ILE A 8 -9.69 -29.83 -16.09
C ILE A 8 -8.24 -29.43 -15.89
N PHE A 9 -7.67 -28.67 -16.82
CA PHE A 9 -6.31 -28.17 -16.69
C PHE A 9 -6.27 -26.65 -16.87
N ASN A 10 -5.26 -26.01 -16.30
CA ASN A 10 -5.12 -24.56 -16.39
C ASN A 10 -4.93 -24.11 -17.86
N HIS A 11 -5.59 -23.03 -18.26
CA HIS A 11 -5.45 -22.48 -19.60
C HIS A 11 -4.21 -21.56 -19.73
N SER A 12 -3.75 -20.96 -18.63
CA SER A 12 -2.67 -19.98 -18.63
C SER A 12 -1.31 -20.65 -18.80
N THR A 13 -0.50 -20.16 -19.74
CA THR A 13 0.87 -20.60 -19.94
C THR A 13 1.68 -20.50 -18.64
N GLY A 14 2.37 -21.58 -18.24
CA GLY A 14 3.11 -21.64 -16.99
C GLY A 14 2.25 -21.81 -15.72
N GLY A 15 0.93 -21.94 -15.87
CA GLY A 15 -0.03 -22.16 -14.79
C GLY A 15 0.01 -23.57 -14.20
N ASN A 16 1.19 -24.00 -13.75
CA ASN A 16 1.44 -25.34 -13.21
C ASN A 16 1.24 -25.46 -11.68
N THR A 17 0.60 -24.47 -11.06
CA THR A 17 0.19 -24.55 -9.66
C THR A 17 -1.13 -25.29 -9.53
N TRP A 18 -1.24 -26.16 -8.53
CA TRP A 18 -2.49 -26.88 -8.23
C TRP A 18 -3.56 -25.90 -7.73
N VAL A 19 -4.69 -25.87 -8.42
CA VAL A 19 -5.85 -25.07 -8.03
C VAL A 19 -6.89 -25.99 -7.41
N THR A 20 -7.43 -25.57 -6.26
CA THR A 20 -8.62 -26.24 -5.71
C THR A 20 -9.81 -25.82 -6.55
N MET A 21 -10.52 -26.78 -7.14
CA MET A 21 -11.75 -26.49 -7.87
C MET A 21 -12.84 -26.08 -6.88
N GLY A 22 -13.11 -24.78 -6.81
CA GLY A 22 -14.26 -24.22 -6.12
C GLY A 22 -15.48 -24.14 -7.03
N GLY A 23 -16.68 -24.36 -6.50
CA GLY A 23 -17.93 -24.25 -7.24
C GLY A 23 -19.05 -25.09 -6.64
N ASP A 24 -20.23 -24.99 -7.24
CA ASP A 24 -21.38 -25.83 -6.87
C ASP A 24 -21.06 -27.32 -7.12
N PRO A 25 -21.54 -28.23 -6.24
CA PRO A 25 -21.35 -29.65 -6.43
C PRO A 25 -21.88 -30.12 -7.80
N VAL A 26 -21.01 -30.76 -8.58
CA VAL A 26 -21.38 -31.39 -9.86
C VAL A 26 -21.60 -32.89 -9.67
N ASN A 27 -22.50 -33.47 -10.47
CA ASN A 27 -22.88 -34.90 -10.37
C ASN A 27 -21.87 -35.86 -11.05
N ILE A 28 -20.72 -35.36 -11.50
CA ILE A 28 -19.67 -36.17 -12.13
C ILE A 28 -18.35 -35.95 -11.40
N PRO A 29 -17.50 -36.98 -11.24
CA PRO A 29 -16.16 -36.80 -10.73
C PRO A 29 -15.37 -35.83 -11.60
N ALA A 30 -14.70 -34.88 -10.98
CA ALA A 30 -13.81 -33.95 -11.66
C ALA A 30 -12.44 -33.98 -10.98
N ALA A 31 -11.38 -33.84 -11.76
CA ALA A 31 -10.02 -33.63 -11.27
C ALA A 31 -9.41 -32.41 -11.96
N PHE A 32 -8.66 -31.60 -11.22
CA PHE A 32 -7.79 -30.57 -11.79
C PHE A 32 -6.38 -31.14 -11.97
N ILE A 33 -5.70 -30.74 -13.03
CA ILE A 33 -4.29 -31.02 -13.29
C ILE A 33 -3.56 -29.77 -13.76
N THR A 34 -2.23 -29.79 -13.74
CA THR A 34 -1.39 -28.67 -14.18
C THR A 34 -1.55 -28.36 -15.67
N HIS A 35 -1.20 -27.13 -16.09
CA HIS A 35 -1.23 -26.73 -17.50
C HIS A 35 -0.46 -27.72 -18.40
N ASP A 36 0.78 -28.02 -18.03
CA ASP A 36 1.67 -28.88 -18.82
C ASP A 36 1.21 -30.33 -18.82
N ASP A 37 0.70 -30.86 -17.70
CA ASP A 37 0.09 -32.20 -17.66
C ASP A 37 -1.15 -32.28 -18.56
N GLY A 38 -1.96 -31.22 -18.57
CA GLY A 38 -3.10 -31.10 -19.46
C GLY A 38 -2.71 -31.13 -20.92
N LEU A 39 -1.71 -30.34 -21.31
CA LEU A 39 -1.17 -30.34 -22.66
C LEU A 39 -0.55 -31.69 -23.05
N ASN A 40 0.04 -32.41 -22.10
CA ASN A 40 0.55 -33.77 -22.32
C ASN A 40 -0.58 -34.81 -22.51
N LEU A 41 -1.78 -34.56 -21.97
CA LEU A 41 -2.95 -35.42 -22.14
C LEU A 41 -3.76 -35.12 -23.40
N VAL A 42 -3.73 -33.89 -23.93
CA VAL A 42 -4.47 -33.53 -25.16
C VAL A 42 -4.18 -34.47 -26.34
N PRO A 43 -2.92 -34.88 -26.64
CA PRO A 43 -2.63 -35.86 -27.69
C PRO A 43 -3.21 -37.26 -27.45
N ALA A 44 -3.65 -37.58 -26.23
CA ALA A 44 -4.27 -38.85 -25.87
C ALA A 44 -5.80 -38.85 -26.10
N ASP A 45 -6.35 -37.86 -26.81
CA ASP A 45 -7.77 -37.83 -27.16
C ASP A 45 -8.25 -39.15 -27.79
N GLY A 46 -9.42 -39.61 -27.37
CA GLY A 46 -10.00 -40.89 -27.75
C GLY A 46 -9.37 -42.13 -27.08
N GLN A 47 -8.34 -41.99 -26.25
CA GLN A 47 -7.76 -43.10 -25.49
C GLN A 47 -8.44 -43.30 -24.12
N THR A 48 -8.31 -44.50 -23.57
CA THR A 48 -8.82 -44.82 -22.23
C THR A 48 -7.85 -44.32 -21.17
N VAL A 49 -8.31 -43.41 -20.32
CA VAL A 49 -7.59 -42.98 -19.10
C VAL A 49 -8.11 -43.78 -17.91
N VAL A 50 -7.19 -44.38 -17.14
CA VAL A 50 -7.52 -45.08 -15.89
C VAL A 50 -7.13 -44.17 -14.73
N VAL A 51 -8.12 -43.69 -13.97
CA VAL A 51 -7.90 -42.92 -12.74
C VAL A 51 -8.01 -43.88 -11.56
N SER A 52 -6.87 -44.29 -11.01
CA SER A 52 -6.79 -45.20 -9.85
C SER A 52 -6.41 -44.41 -8.59
N ALA A 53 -7.34 -43.63 -8.03
CA ALA A 53 -6.99 -42.72 -6.92
C ALA A 53 -8.07 -42.59 -5.84
N ALA A 54 -8.99 -43.56 -5.71
CA ALA A 54 -9.98 -43.48 -4.63
C ALA A 54 -9.35 -43.73 -3.23
N ASP A 55 -8.35 -44.62 -3.14
CA ASP A 55 -7.87 -45.13 -1.84
C ASP A 55 -6.33 -45.15 -1.66
N ASP A 56 -5.54 -44.69 -2.64
CA ASP A 56 -4.06 -44.74 -2.59
C ASP A 56 -3.47 -43.32 -2.66
N VAL A 57 -3.31 -42.67 -1.52
CA VAL A 57 -2.65 -41.36 -1.41
C VAL A 57 -1.15 -41.57 -1.63
N GLN A 58 -0.65 -41.21 -2.81
CA GLN A 58 0.78 -41.25 -3.13
C GLN A 58 1.39 -39.84 -3.07
N SER A 59 2.55 -39.71 -2.44
CA SER A 59 3.35 -38.48 -2.53
C SER A 59 4.12 -38.46 -3.84
N LEU A 60 3.80 -37.49 -4.69
CA LEU A 60 4.51 -37.24 -5.94
C LEU A 60 5.33 -35.96 -5.81
N PRO A 61 6.60 -35.93 -6.26
CA PRO A 61 7.33 -34.68 -6.41
C PRO A 61 6.60 -33.79 -7.42
N ASP A 62 6.37 -32.53 -7.09
CA ASP A 62 5.95 -31.53 -8.07
C ASP A 62 7.18 -31.15 -8.92
N PRO A 63 7.20 -31.47 -10.23
CA PRO A 63 8.34 -31.13 -11.08
C PRO A 63 8.31 -29.68 -11.55
N TYR A 64 7.21 -28.96 -11.33
CA TYR A 64 6.96 -27.62 -11.87
C TYR A 64 7.18 -26.53 -10.83
N THR A 65 6.77 -26.78 -9.59
CA THR A 65 6.89 -25.80 -8.50
C THR A 65 8.03 -26.18 -7.57
N PRO A 66 9.09 -25.36 -7.45
CA PRO A 66 10.12 -25.57 -6.44
C PRO A 66 9.49 -25.64 -5.06
N ALA A 67 9.93 -26.61 -4.26
CA ALA A 67 9.55 -26.64 -2.85
C ALA A 67 10.05 -25.36 -2.15
N ASP A 68 9.31 -24.95 -1.12
CA ASP A 68 9.69 -23.81 -0.26
C ASP A 68 9.63 -22.44 -0.96
N LYS A 69 8.68 -22.29 -1.90
CA LYS A 69 8.26 -21.01 -2.49
C LYS A 69 7.06 -20.45 -1.72
N ILE A 70 6.94 -19.12 -1.63
CA ILE A 70 5.71 -18.50 -1.15
C ILE A 70 4.55 -18.74 -2.13
N ALA A 71 3.34 -18.95 -1.59
CA ALA A 71 2.13 -19.05 -2.40
C ALA A 71 1.72 -17.66 -2.90
N ASP A 72 1.24 -17.57 -4.14
CA ASP A 72 0.85 -16.29 -4.74
C ASP A 72 -0.27 -15.62 -3.93
N PHE A 73 -1.30 -16.37 -3.50
CA PHE A 73 -2.39 -15.86 -2.64
C PHE A 73 -1.98 -15.43 -1.22
N SER A 74 -0.73 -15.66 -0.80
CA SER A 74 -0.29 -15.32 0.56
C SER A 74 -0.19 -13.81 0.72
N SER A 75 -0.99 -13.24 1.62
CA SER A 75 -0.95 -11.82 1.93
C SER A 75 0.47 -11.35 2.27
N ARG A 76 0.85 -10.19 1.71
CA ARG A 76 2.11 -9.50 1.99
C ARG A 76 1.84 -8.37 3.00
N GLY A 77 2.83 -8.08 3.83
CA GLY A 77 2.90 -6.81 4.53
C GLY A 77 3.47 -5.68 3.65
N PRO A 78 3.78 -4.54 4.26
CA PRO A 78 3.67 -4.27 5.70
C PRO A 78 2.22 -4.22 6.17
N ARG A 79 1.97 -4.20 7.49
CA ARG A 79 0.59 -4.10 7.98
C ARG A 79 0.00 -2.74 7.60
N GLY A 80 -1.25 -2.73 7.14
CA GLY A 80 -1.87 -1.54 6.55
C GLY A 80 -2.12 -0.35 7.48
N THR A 81 -1.97 -0.48 8.80
CA THR A 81 -2.32 0.61 9.74
C THR A 81 -1.14 1.41 10.29
N ASP A 82 0.08 0.86 10.25
CA ASP A 82 1.27 1.51 10.82
C ASP A 82 2.57 1.11 10.10
N SER A 83 2.43 0.43 8.96
CA SER A 83 3.50 -0.14 8.14
C SER A 83 4.53 -1.01 8.87
N MET A 84 4.28 -1.51 10.08
CA MET A 84 5.23 -2.42 10.72
C MET A 84 5.15 -3.83 10.11
N LEU A 85 6.21 -4.63 10.31
CA LEU A 85 6.41 -5.93 9.66
C LEU A 85 5.32 -6.94 9.99
N LYS A 86 4.72 -7.48 8.93
CA LYS A 86 3.96 -8.73 8.87
C LYS A 86 4.17 -9.40 7.51
N PRO A 87 3.98 -10.72 7.36
CA PRO A 87 3.66 -11.69 8.42
C PRO A 87 4.86 -11.94 9.38
N ASP A 88 4.64 -12.67 10.47
CA ASP A 88 5.73 -12.99 11.43
C ASP A 88 6.61 -14.15 10.92
N ILE A 89 6.00 -15.18 10.31
CA ILE A 89 6.64 -16.44 9.94
C ILE A 89 5.82 -17.16 8.85
N THR A 90 6.45 -18.04 8.08
CA THR A 90 5.82 -18.84 7.02
C THR A 90 5.71 -20.32 7.42
N ALA A 91 4.73 -21.04 6.88
CA ALA A 91 4.58 -22.48 7.02
C ALA A 91 3.87 -23.09 5.78
N PRO A 92 3.91 -24.42 5.57
CA PRO A 92 3.23 -25.06 4.47
C PRO A 92 1.72 -24.80 4.46
N GLY A 93 1.21 -24.25 3.36
CA GLY A 93 -0.21 -23.90 3.21
C GLY A 93 -0.80 -24.21 1.83
N VAL A 94 -0.08 -24.89 0.95
CA VAL A 94 -0.54 -25.26 -0.41
C VAL A 94 -0.78 -26.76 -0.46
N ALA A 95 -1.95 -27.17 -0.96
CA ALA A 95 -2.35 -28.57 -1.13
C ALA A 95 -2.19 -29.42 0.15
N ILE A 96 -2.56 -28.86 1.29
CA ILE A 96 -2.46 -29.53 2.60
C ILE A 96 -3.61 -30.51 2.75
N PHE A 97 -3.28 -31.80 2.80
CA PHE A 97 -4.24 -32.88 3.07
C PHE A 97 -4.54 -32.98 4.57
N ALA A 98 -5.81 -32.83 4.94
CA ALA A 98 -6.28 -32.90 6.32
C ALA A 98 -7.66 -33.58 6.40
N ALA A 99 -8.19 -33.78 7.60
CA ALA A 99 -9.51 -34.38 7.80
C ALA A 99 -10.62 -33.53 7.15
N ALA A 100 -11.53 -34.18 6.42
CA ALA A 100 -12.65 -33.50 5.79
C ALA A 100 -13.83 -33.34 6.76
N MET A 101 -14.40 -32.13 6.80
CA MET A 101 -15.51 -31.77 7.68
C MET A 101 -16.76 -32.60 7.33
N GLY A 102 -17.27 -33.39 8.28
CA GLY A 102 -18.51 -34.16 8.12
C GLY A 102 -18.39 -35.48 7.36
N GLU A 103 -17.19 -35.83 6.86
CA GLU A 103 -16.96 -36.99 5.99
C GLU A 103 -16.38 -38.22 6.73
N GLY A 104 -16.25 -38.14 8.06
CA GLY A 104 -15.83 -39.25 8.92
C GLY A 104 -14.35 -39.62 8.75
N VAL A 105 -14.06 -40.58 7.88
CA VAL A 105 -12.71 -41.14 7.67
C VAL A 105 -11.97 -40.51 6.50
N ASN A 106 -12.64 -39.69 5.71
CA ASN A 106 -12.06 -39.10 4.50
C ASN A 106 -11.22 -37.86 4.84
N GLY A 107 -10.21 -37.61 4.01
CA GLY A 107 -9.46 -36.38 4.01
C GLY A 107 -9.71 -35.55 2.74
N VAL A 108 -9.34 -34.28 2.80
CA VAL A 108 -9.43 -33.32 1.71
C VAL A 108 -8.17 -32.46 1.69
N SER A 109 -7.74 -32.05 0.49
CA SER A 109 -6.65 -31.10 0.32
C SER A 109 -7.20 -29.69 0.11
N PHE A 110 -6.69 -28.73 0.86
CA PHE A 110 -6.97 -27.31 0.67
C PHE A 110 -5.68 -26.49 0.61
N SER A 111 -5.77 -25.33 -0.01
CA SER A 111 -4.73 -24.31 -0.02
C SER A 111 -5.22 -23.05 0.68
N GLY A 112 -4.36 -22.42 1.46
CA GLY A 112 -4.65 -21.18 2.16
C GLY A 112 -3.67 -20.92 3.31
N THR A 113 -3.51 -19.66 3.69
CA THR A 113 -2.84 -19.29 4.95
C THR A 113 -3.57 -19.90 6.17
N SER A 114 -4.89 -20.13 6.04
CA SER A 114 -5.71 -20.94 6.96
C SER A 114 -5.19 -22.36 7.18
N MET A 115 -4.44 -22.93 6.22
CA MET A 115 -3.80 -24.26 6.33
C MET A 115 -2.35 -24.15 6.84
N ALA A 116 -1.69 -23.01 6.64
CA ALA A 116 -0.37 -22.72 7.23
C ALA A 116 -0.45 -22.43 8.74
N ALA A 117 -1.44 -21.65 9.17
CA ALA A 117 -1.65 -21.28 10.57
C ALA A 117 -1.68 -22.48 11.55
N PRO A 118 -2.42 -23.58 11.31
CA PRO A 118 -2.43 -24.73 12.21
C PRO A 118 -1.10 -25.48 12.28
N HIS A 119 -0.24 -25.43 11.25
CA HIS A 119 1.13 -25.95 11.36
C HIS A 119 1.92 -25.20 12.43
N VAL A 120 1.90 -23.86 12.39
CA VAL A 120 2.58 -23.01 13.39
C VAL A 120 1.96 -23.21 14.77
N ALA A 121 0.64 -23.33 14.88
CA ALA A 121 -0.03 -23.63 16.14
C ALA A 121 0.41 -25.00 16.72
N GLY A 122 0.59 -26.01 15.87
CA GLY A 122 1.13 -27.31 16.27
C GLY A 122 2.56 -27.22 16.80
N VAL A 123 3.43 -26.46 16.13
CA VAL A 123 4.80 -26.19 16.63
C VAL A 123 4.77 -25.48 17.97
N ALA A 124 3.94 -24.44 18.12
CA ALA A 124 3.78 -23.73 19.39
C ALA A 124 3.29 -24.68 20.51
N ALA A 125 2.39 -25.63 20.21
CA ALA A 125 1.95 -26.63 21.18
C ALA A 125 3.09 -27.56 21.63
N LEU A 126 3.91 -28.06 20.68
CA LEU A 126 5.11 -28.85 21.00
C LEU A 126 6.10 -28.05 21.85
N MET A 127 6.27 -26.76 21.56
CA MET A 127 7.11 -25.88 22.37
C MET A 127 6.56 -25.64 23.77
N ARG A 128 5.23 -25.48 23.93
CA ARG A 128 4.60 -25.40 25.26
C ARG A 128 4.80 -26.69 26.05
N GLN A 129 4.82 -27.85 25.38
CA GLN A 129 5.11 -29.13 26.02
C GLN A 129 6.58 -29.25 26.45
N ALA A 130 7.52 -28.88 25.57
CA ALA A 130 8.96 -28.94 25.84
C ALA A 130 9.40 -27.87 26.86
N HIS A 131 8.79 -26.69 26.82
CA HIS A 131 9.15 -25.50 27.59
C HIS A 131 7.93 -24.89 28.31
N PRO A 132 7.36 -25.59 29.33
CA PRO A 132 6.09 -25.19 29.96
C PRO A 132 6.11 -23.81 30.63
N ASN A 133 7.30 -23.36 31.04
CA ASN A 133 7.50 -22.07 31.73
C ASN A 133 7.85 -20.92 30.79
N TRP A 134 8.01 -21.16 29.48
CA TRP A 134 8.30 -20.07 28.54
C TRP A 134 7.06 -19.22 28.31
N THR A 135 7.27 -17.91 28.16
CA THR A 135 6.21 -16.97 27.80
C THR A 135 5.81 -17.16 26.33
N VAL A 136 4.63 -16.64 25.96
CA VAL A 136 4.17 -16.64 24.57
C VAL A 136 5.19 -15.97 23.65
N GLU A 137 5.76 -14.84 24.10
CA GLU A 137 6.79 -14.11 23.36
C GLU A 137 8.08 -14.91 23.19
N GLN A 138 8.53 -15.66 24.20
CA GLN A 138 9.71 -16.54 24.08
C GLN A 138 9.47 -17.67 23.08
N ILE A 139 8.26 -18.24 23.04
CA ILE A 139 7.89 -19.28 22.08
C ILE A 139 7.83 -18.72 20.66
N LYS A 140 7.19 -17.57 20.48
CA LYS A 140 7.21 -16.84 19.20
C LYS A 140 8.64 -16.53 18.76
N ALA A 141 9.48 -16.07 19.67
CA ALA A 141 10.88 -15.75 19.41
C ALA A 141 11.70 -16.94 18.97
N ALA A 142 11.62 -18.07 19.67
CA ALA A 142 12.34 -19.27 19.22
C ALA A 142 11.90 -19.72 17.83
N MET A 143 10.60 -19.70 17.49
CA MET A 143 10.14 -20.05 16.14
C MET A 143 10.71 -19.10 15.08
N MET A 144 10.67 -17.79 15.32
CA MET A 144 11.18 -16.79 14.37
C MET A 144 12.71 -16.80 14.28
N ASN A 145 13.42 -16.94 15.42
CA ASN A 145 14.87 -16.91 15.45
C ASN A 145 15.52 -18.07 14.71
N THR A 146 14.84 -19.22 14.64
CA THR A 146 15.33 -20.44 14.01
C THR A 146 14.70 -20.72 12.63
N ALA A 147 13.87 -19.82 12.13
CA ALA A 147 13.23 -19.95 10.83
C ALA A 147 14.26 -19.95 9.68
N VAL A 148 13.88 -20.61 8.59
CA VAL A 148 14.72 -20.86 7.42
C VAL A 148 14.20 -20.04 6.25
N ASP A 149 15.10 -19.35 5.54
CA ASP A 149 14.70 -18.58 4.36
C ASP A 149 14.13 -19.48 3.27
N LEU A 150 13.13 -18.94 2.57
CA LEU A 150 12.54 -19.58 1.39
C LEU A 150 13.53 -19.64 0.23
N THR A 151 13.32 -20.57 -0.69
CA THR A 151 14.24 -20.81 -1.83
C THR A 151 14.07 -19.79 -2.95
N ASP A 152 12.97 -19.05 -2.95
CA ASP A 152 12.62 -18.03 -3.93
C ASP A 152 13.09 -16.61 -3.56
N ASN A 153 13.78 -16.46 -2.43
CA ASN A 153 14.21 -15.16 -1.89
C ASN A 153 13.08 -14.15 -1.68
N SER A 154 11.86 -14.61 -1.39
CA SER A 154 10.73 -13.74 -1.04
C SER A 154 11.14 -12.65 -0.03
N PRO A 155 10.78 -11.38 -0.21
CA PRO A 155 11.20 -10.32 0.69
C PRO A 155 10.66 -10.55 2.12
N VAL A 156 11.32 -10.00 3.14
CA VAL A 156 10.95 -10.19 4.56
C VAL A 156 9.48 -9.82 4.85
N PRO A 157 8.90 -8.74 4.28
CA PRO A 157 7.46 -8.44 4.40
C PRO A 157 6.52 -9.46 3.73
N ARG A 158 7.06 -10.44 3.01
CA ARG A 158 6.29 -11.54 2.40
C ARG A 158 6.49 -12.85 3.15
N GLN A 159 7.72 -13.21 3.50
CA GLN A 159 8.02 -14.47 4.20
C GLN A 159 8.04 -14.39 5.73
N GLY A 160 8.04 -13.18 6.30
CA GLY A 160 8.32 -12.94 7.71
C GLY A 160 9.76 -13.32 8.06
N ALA A 161 9.97 -14.01 9.17
CA ALA A 161 11.28 -14.55 9.56
C ALA A 161 11.74 -15.75 8.70
N GLY A 162 10.91 -16.23 7.76
CA GLY A 162 11.12 -17.44 6.96
C GLY A 162 10.18 -18.58 7.36
N ARG A 163 10.40 -19.78 6.79
CA ARG A 163 9.63 -20.98 7.13
C ARG A 163 10.00 -21.50 8.53
N VAL A 164 8.99 -21.85 9.32
CA VAL A 164 9.16 -22.50 10.62
C VAL A 164 9.97 -23.81 10.54
N ASP A 165 10.97 -23.95 11.41
CA ASP A 165 11.71 -25.20 11.65
C ASP A 165 11.35 -25.72 13.05
N ALA A 166 10.43 -26.69 13.08
CA ALA A 166 9.87 -27.20 14.34
C ALA A 166 10.94 -27.80 15.26
N TYR A 167 11.93 -28.52 14.70
CA TYR A 167 12.95 -29.18 15.50
C TYR A 167 13.87 -28.14 16.14
N LYS A 168 14.36 -27.17 15.35
CA LYS A 168 15.21 -26.10 15.90
C LYS A 168 14.46 -25.24 16.91
N ALA A 169 13.21 -24.88 16.65
CA ALA A 169 12.41 -24.08 17.58
C ALA A 169 12.19 -24.82 18.92
N VAL A 170 11.84 -26.11 18.89
CA VAL A 170 11.64 -26.93 20.10
C VAL A 170 12.94 -27.16 20.87
N THR A 171 14.07 -27.30 20.18
CA THR A 171 15.38 -27.51 20.83
C THR A 171 16.11 -26.22 21.19
N ALA A 172 15.52 -25.05 20.90
CA ALA A 172 16.09 -23.77 21.25
C ALA A 172 16.31 -23.66 22.76
N ASP A 173 17.47 -23.15 23.16
CA ASP A 173 17.89 -22.98 24.54
C ASP A 173 18.30 -21.51 24.84
N THR A 174 18.30 -20.67 23.80
CA THR A 174 18.39 -19.22 23.86
C THR A 174 17.35 -18.62 22.91
N VAL A 175 16.78 -17.47 23.27
CA VAL A 175 15.95 -16.66 22.35
C VAL A 175 16.45 -15.22 22.30
N ALA A 176 16.21 -14.54 21.18
CA ALA A 176 16.47 -13.13 20.95
C ALA A 176 15.14 -12.42 20.63
N ILE A 177 14.74 -11.49 21.48
CA ILE A 177 13.47 -10.76 21.40
C ILE A 177 13.76 -9.29 21.10
N GLY A 178 13.28 -8.79 19.97
CA GLY A 178 13.28 -7.37 19.61
C GLY A 178 12.14 -6.61 20.30
N ASP A 179 11.29 -5.97 19.51
CA ASP A 179 10.15 -5.23 20.03
C ASP A 179 9.13 -6.14 20.72
N LYS A 180 8.52 -5.61 21.76
CA LYS A 180 7.50 -6.31 22.53
C LYS A 180 6.36 -6.81 21.62
N ASP A 181 5.94 -8.05 21.82
CA ASP A 181 4.88 -8.77 21.10
C ASP A 181 5.16 -9.05 19.60
N LEU A 182 6.06 -8.27 18.96
CA LEU A 182 6.47 -8.43 17.57
C LEU A 182 7.66 -9.36 17.41
N VAL A 183 8.59 -9.39 18.39
CA VAL A 183 9.86 -10.12 18.39
C VAL A 183 10.87 -9.62 17.34
N SER A 184 10.43 -9.11 16.20
CA SER A 184 11.24 -8.36 15.23
C SER A 184 11.51 -6.92 15.69
N LEU A 185 12.44 -6.22 15.02
CA LEU A 185 12.64 -4.78 15.17
C LEU A 185 11.82 -4.03 14.13
N ASN A 186 10.88 -3.19 14.56
CA ASN A 186 9.94 -2.52 13.69
C ASN A 186 9.97 -1.03 13.95
N TRP A 187 10.39 -0.27 12.94
CA TRP A 187 10.21 1.18 12.95
C TRP A 187 8.97 1.62 12.16
N GLY A 188 8.44 0.77 11.27
CA GLY A 188 7.32 1.15 10.40
C GLY A 188 7.71 2.32 9.51
N VAL A 189 6.78 3.25 9.28
CA VAL A 189 7.07 4.54 8.65
C VAL A 189 7.90 5.40 9.59
N VAL A 190 8.99 5.96 9.09
CA VAL A 190 9.87 6.86 9.86
C VAL A 190 9.87 8.23 9.18
N PRO A 191 8.93 9.12 9.51
CA PRO A 191 8.95 10.50 9.02
C PRO A 191 10.00 11.33 9.76
N PHE A 192 10.85 12.08 9.04
CA PHE A 192 11.84 12.97 9.64
C PHE A 192 12.20 14.18 8.77
N SER A 193 12.49 15.34 9.40
CA SER A 193 12.77 16.61 8.71
C SER A 193 14.21 17.11 8.87
N THR A 194 15.14 16.21 9.20
CA THR A 194 16.56 16.52 9.44
C THR A 194 17.46 15.69 8.53
N ASP A 195 18.68 16.16 8.26
CA ASP A 195 19.64 15.44 7.39
C ASP A 195 19.88 14.00 7.85
N PHE A 196 19.86 13.80 9.17
CA PHE A 196 19.99 12.49 9.80
C PHE A 196 18.86 12.21 10.78
N TYR A 197 18.41 10.96 10.81
CA TYR A 197 17.56 10.41 11.85
C TYR A 197 18.31 9.33 12.63
N TYR A 198 18.11 9.32 13.95
CA TYR A 198 18.71 8.36 14.86
C TYR A 198 17.64 7.77 15.77
N ASP A 199 17.69 6.46 15.95
CA ASP A 199 16.87 5.78 16.95
C ASP A 199 17.62 4.56 17.51
N THR A 200 17.24 4.09 18.69
CA THR A 200 17.83 2.91 19.32
C THR A 200 16.73 1.97 19.79
N LYS A 201 16.71 0.76 19.24
CA LYS A 201 15.91 -0.35 19.76
C LYS A 201 16.79 -1.36 20.50
N LEU A 202 16.17 -2.17 21.36
CA LEU A 202 16.86 -3.20 22.12
C LEU A 202 16.48 -4.59 21.61
N ILE A 203 17.47 -5.46 21.46
CA ILE A 203 17.25 -6.91 21.38
C ILE A 203 17.67 -7.52 22.73
N THR A 204 16.76 -8.24 23.37
CA THR A 204 17.04 -8.98 24.59
C THR A 204 17.30 -10.45 24.29
N LEU A 205 18.52 -10.91 24.53
CA LEU A 205 18.86 -12.33 24.52
C LEU A 205 18.56 -12.93 25.89
N ARG A 206 17.94 -14.10 25.91
CA ARG A 206 17.66 -14.88 27.14
C ARG A 206 18.23 -16.28 26.97
N ASN A 207 19.21 -16.64 27.79
CA ASN A 207 19.83 -17.96 27.81
C ASN A 207 19.23 -18.84 28.92
N PHE A 208 18.58 -19.94 28.54
CA PHE A 208 17.92 -20.86 29.48
C PHE A 208 18.83 -21.99 29.97
N THR A 209 20.09 -22.02 29.53
CA THR A 209 21.05 -23.05 29.95
C THR A 209 21.81 -22.65 31.20
N SER A 210 22.40 -23.64 31.88
CA SER A 210 23.29 -23.44 33.02
C SER A 210 24.71 -22.98 32.63
N THR A 211 24.97 -22.72 31.36
CA THR A 211 26.30 -22.34 30.84
C THR A 211 26.20 -20.98 30.17
N ALA A 212 27.13 -20.07 30.47
CA ALA A 212 27.16 -18.78 29.78
C ALA A 212 27.46 -18.97 28.28
N LYS A 213 26.82 -18.17 27.44
CA LYS A 213 27.02 -18.18 25.99
C LYS A 213 27.56 -16.84 25.51
N VAL A 214 28.39 -16.89 24.47
CA VAL A 214 28.93 -15.70 23.81
C VAL A 214 28.53 -15.77 22.34
N TYR A 215 28.01 -14.68 21.83
CA TYR A 215 27.57 -14.53 20.45
C TYR A 215 28.39 -13.46 19.75
N THR A 216 28.73 -13.72 18.49
CA THR A 216 29.11 -12.67 17.53
C THR A 216 27.83 -12.12 16.92
N ALA A 217 27.60 -10.81 17.03
CA ALA A 217 26.46 -10.13 16.44
C ALA A 217 26.84 -9.47 15.12
N THR A 218 26.03 -9.69 14.09
CA THR A 218 26.13 -9.05 12.78
C THR A 218 24.74 -8.59 12.33
N TRP A 219 24.68 -7.82 11.25
CA TRP A 219 23.42 -7.51 10.59
C TRP A 219 23.64 -7.40 9.08
N TYR A 220 22.57 -7.57 8.30
CA TYR A 220 22.57 -7.36 6.86
C TYR A 220 21.16 -7.04 6.35
N PHE A 221 21.09 -6.31 5.24
CA PHE A 221 19.87 -6.16 4.44
C PHE A 221 19.60 -7.43 3.64
N TYR A 222 18.33 -7.86 3.57
CA TYR A 222 17.95 -9.01 2.77
C TYR A 222 18.03 -8.69 1.26
N THR A 223 18.14 -9.71 0.40
CA THR A 223 18.47 -9.56 -1.04
C THR A 223 17.55 -8.59 -1.80
N GLU A 224 16.28 -8.50 -1.43
CA GLU A 224 15.26 -7.65 -2.04
C GLU A 224 15.02 -6.32 -1.30
N SER A 225 15.85 -6.00 -0.31
CA SER A 225 15.74 -4.76 0.47
C SER A 225 16.47 -3.61 -0.19
N MET A 226 15.94 -2.39 -0.01
CA MET A 226 16.75 -1.19 -0.18
C MET A 226 17.91 -1.15 0.83
N THR A 227 18.96 -0.40 0.51
CA THR A 227 20.20 -0.36 1.31
C THR A 227 20.81 1.03 1.47
N LYS A 228 20.47 2.00 0.60
CA LYS A 228 21.10 3.32 0.60
C LYS A 228 20.59 4.17 1.77
N GLY A 229 21.48 4.94 2.38
CA GLY A 229 21.13 5.89 3.45
C GLY A 229 20.74 5.28 4.79
N VAL A 230 20.64 3.96 4.94
CA VAL A 230 20.29 3.31 6.21
C VAL A 230 21.43 2.44 6.72
N SER A 231 21.72 2.53 8.01
CA SER A 231 22.71 1.68 8.67
C SER A 231 22.33 1.34 10.11
N LEU A 232 22.77 0.17 10.57
CA LEU A 232 22.67 -0.25 11.96
C LEU A 232 24.05 -0.37 12.61
N SER A 233 24.14 -0.02 13.88
CA SER A 233 25.33 -0.19 14.72
C SER A 233 24.98 -0.87 16.04
N LEU A 234 25.72 -1.92 16.38
CA LEU A 234 25.50 -2.76 17.56
C LEU A 234 26.80 -3.37 18.09
N PRO A 235 26.87 -3.77 19.37
CA PRO A 235 28.02 -4.50 19.91
C PRO A 235 28.30 -5.80 19.15
N VAL A 236 29.53 -5.96 18.66
CA VAL A 236 29.95 -7.15 17.88
C VAL A 236 30.00 -8.42 18.73
N THR A 237 30.24 -8.29 20.03
CA THR A 237 30.32 -9.43 20.96
C THR A 237 29.30 -9.26 22.06
N VAL A 238 28.47 -10.28 22.27
CA VAL A 238 27.41 -10.28 23.29
C VAL A 238 27.58 -11.49 24.20
N SER A 239 27.78 -11.24 25.49
CA SER A 239 27.90 -12.28 26.51
C SER A 239 26.59 -12.39 27.29
N VAL A 240 26.00 -13.58 27.30
CA VAL A 240 24.76 -13.89 28.02
C VAL A 240 25.08 -14.89 29.13
N SER A 241 24.89 -14.48 30.38
CA SER A 241 25.16 -15.33 31.54
C SER A 241 24.26 -16.58 31.55
N ALA A 242 24.72 -17.63 32.24
CA ALA A 242 23.92 -18.82 32.52
C ALA A 242 22.60 -18.43 33.18
N ASN A 243 21.48 -18.95 32.69
CA ASN A 243 20.14 -18.61 33.16
C ASN A 243 19.86 -17.09 33.23
N GLY A 244 20.60 -16.27 32.47
CA GLY A 244 20.48 -14.82 32.46
C GLY A 244 20.03 -14.24 31.12
N SER A 245 20.09 -12.92 31.05
CA SER A 245 19.76 -12.13 29.87
C SER A 245 20.84 -11.09 29.59
N ALA A 246 20.92 -10.66 28.34
CA ALA A 246 21.70 -9.51 27.91
C ALA A 246 20.85 -8.67 26.96
N SER A 247 20.88 -7.34 27.12
CA SER A 247 20.22 -6.41 26.21
C SER A 247 21.27 -5.80 25.27
N VAL A 248 20.96 -5.81 23.98
CA VAL A 248 21.83 -5.36 22.90
C VAL A 248 21.18 -4.14 22.25
N PRO A 249 21.77 -2.94 22.38
CA PRO A 249 21.29 -1.78 21.64
C PRO A 249 21.63 -1.92 20.16
N VAL A 250 20.61 -1.71 19.33
CA VAL A 250 20.72 -1.62 17.87
C VAL A 250 20.40 -0.17 17.51
N ASN A 251 21.44 0.58 17.15
CA ASN A 251 21.33 1.98 16.81
C ASN A 251 21.11 2.12 15.32
N LEU A 252 19.97 2.69 14.93
CA LEU A 252 19.60 3.05 13.58
C LEU A 252 20.18 4.43 13.26
N THR A 253 20.70 4.57 12.05
CA THR A 253 21.03 5.87 11.45
C THR A 253 20.48 5.89 10.03
N ILE A 254 19.73 6.94 9.73
CA ILE A 254 19.21 7.24 8.39
C ILE A 254 19.81 8.57 7.92
N ASP A 255 20.33 8.61 6.70
CA ASP A 255 20.86 9.79 6.00
C ASP A 255 19.90 10.17 4.86
N ALA A 256 19.17 11.27 5.04
CA ALA A 256 18.15 11.75 4.11
C ALA A 256 18.70 11.98 2.69
N THR A 257 19.98 12.36 2.57
CA THR A 257 20.61 12.69 1.28
C THR A 257 20.87 11.45 0.40
N GLN A 258 20.78 10.26 1.00
CA GLN A 258 21.07 8.99 0.36
C GLN A 258 19.83 8.09 0.22
N VAL A 259 18.78 8.34 1.01
CA VAL A 259 17.50 7.64 0.87
C VAL A 259 16.89 8.02 -0.48
N PRO A 260 16.53 7.05 -1.34
CA PRO A 260 15.74 7.33 -2.54
C PRO A 260 14.41 7.94 -2.12
N ASN A 261 14.02 9.07 -2.73
CA ASN A 261 12.73 9.74 -2.49
C ASN A 261 12.10 10.09 -3.84
N GLU A 262 11.99 9.10 -4.72
CA GLU A 262 11.38 9.31 -6.02
C GLU A 262 9.87 9.08 -5.88
N PHE A 263 9.08 10.05 -6.35
CA PHE A 263 7.60 10.01 -6.35
C PHE A 263 7.04 8.92 -7.30
N GLU A 264 7.86 7.99 -7.78
CA GLU A 264 7.50 6.98 -8.77
C GLU A 264 7.93 5.55 -8.35
N ARG A 265 6.91 4.69 -8.15
CA ARG A 265 6.88 3.24 -8.42
C ARG A 265 7.59 2.25 -7.49
N THR A 266 8.39 2.64 -6.51
CA THR A 266 9.04 1.63 -5.64
C THR A 266 8.87 1.89 -4.16
N LEU A 267 8.30 0.91 -3.46
CA LEU A 267 8.14 0.93 -2.02
C LEU A 267 9.53 0.90 -1.39
N GLU A 268 9.87 1.98 -0.69
CA GLU A 268 11.17 2.16 -0.04
C GLU A 268 11.25 1.30 1.24
N GLU A 269 11.18 -0.03 1.06
CA GLU A 269 11.28 -0.99 2.14
C GLU A 269 12.73 -1.31 2.45
N TYR A 270 13.07 -1.14 3.71
CA TYR A 270 14.34 -1.59 4.26
C TYR A 270 14.04 -2.74 5.21
N SER A 271 14.56 -3.92 4.88
CA SER A 271 14.37 -5.11 5.68
C SER A 271 15.60 -6.01 5.69
N GLY A 272 15.74 -6.78 6.76
CA GLY A 272 16.90 -7.63 6.93
C GLY A 272 16.91 -8.34 8.26
N TYR A 273 18.09 -8.76 8.69
CA TYR A 273 18.25 -9.51 9.93
C TYR A 273 19.41 -8.97 10.76
N VAL A 274 19.20 -8.88 12.06
CA VAL A 274 20.27 -8.92 13.05
C VAL A 274 20.50 -10.39 13.42
N VAL A 275 21.75 -10.86 13.35
CA VAL A 275 22.11 -12.26 13.57
C VAL A 275 23.08 -12.39 14.71
N PHE A 276 22.78 -13.28 15.65
CA PHE A 276 23.65 -13.67 16.75
C PHE A 276 24.14 -15.09 16.52
N THR A 277 25.42 -15.25 16.23
CA THR A 277 26.05 -16.57 16.00
C THR A 277 26.84 -16.98 17.22
N ASN A 278 26.50 -18.12 17.83
CA ASN A 278 27.22 -18.64 18.99
C ASN A 278 28.68 -18.95 18.62
N THR A 279 29.62 -18.42 19.41
CA THR A 279 31.06 -18.53 19.11
C THR A 279 31.63 -19.94 19.30
N VAL A 280 30.94 -20.79 20.06
CA VAL A 280 31.33 -22.19 20.32
C VAL A 280 30.62 -23.16 19.38
N VAL A 281 29.34 -22.91 19.08
CA VAL A 281 28.51 -23.75 18.22
C VAL A 281 27.90 -22.89 17.11
N PRO A 282 28.59 -22.66 15.98
CA PRO A 282 28.12 -21.73 14.96
C PRO A 282 26.77 -22.06 14.31
N THR A 283 26.29 -23.30 14.44
CA THR A 283 24.96 -23.74 14.00
C THR A 283 23.84 -23.28 14.95
N ASP A 284 24.17 -22.87 16.18
CA ASP A 284 23.29 -22.17 17.12
C ASP A 284 23.35 -20.67 16.79
N SER A 285 22.52 -20.27 15.82
CA SER A 285 22.36 -18.88 15.41
C SER A 285 20.91 -18.42 15.61
N LEU A 286 20.77 -17.17 16.06
CA LEU A 286 19.48 -16.52 16.27
C LEU A 286 19.34 -15.37 15.29
N ARG A 287 18.22 -15.30 14.57
CA ARG A 287 17.93 -14.23 13.62
C ARG A 287 16.77 -13.37 14.11
N VAL A 288 16.94 -12.06 14.11
CA VAL A 288 15.88 -11.11 14.45
C VAL A 288 15.61 -10.25 13.22
N PRO A 289 14.44 -10.41 12.56
CA PRO A 289 14.08 -9.57 11.43
C PRO A 289 14.02 -8.10 11.85
N PHE A 290 14.36 -7.21 10.94
CA PHE A 290 14.10 -5.78 11.09
C PHE A 290 13.37 -5.21 9.87
N TYR A 291 12.60 -4.15 10.08
CA TYR A 291 11.84 -3.47 9.03
C TYR A 291 11.66 -1.97 9.31
N LEU A 292 11.81 -1.15 8.27
CA LEU A 292 11.51 0.28 8.28
C LEU A 292 11.23 0.83 6.87
N GLN A 293 10.51 1.94 6.82
CA GLN A 293 10.27 2.77 5.65
C GLN A 293 10.68 4.22 5.97
N PRO A 294 11.91 4.63 5.65
CA PRO A 294 12.34 6.00 5.83
C PRO A 294 11.49 6.98 4.99
N ARG A 295 11.07 8.09 5.58
CA ARG A 295 10.36 9.18 4.91
C ARG A 295 10.99 10.53 5.31
N PRO A 296 12.18 10.88 4.79
CA PRO A 296 12.61 12.26 4.90
C PRO A 296 11.57 13.14 4.21
N TYR A 297 11.24 14.28 4.80
CA TYR A 297 10.22 15.17 4.23
C TYR A 297 10.63 16.62 4.30
N SER A 298 10.18 17.40 3.33
CA SER A 298 10.25 18.85 3.38
C SER A 298 9.06 19.48 4.08
N GLN A 299 9.21 20.72 4.51
CA GLN A 299 8.16 21.49 5.14
C GLN A 299 7.98 22.80 4.39
N VAL A 300 6.74 23.04 3.95
CA VAL A 300 6.30 24.34 3.43
C VAL A 300 5.52 25.07 4.52
N SER A 301 5.80 26.37 4.68
CA SER A 301 5.04 27.24 5.58
C SER A 301 4.82 28.62 4.95
N ASP A 302 3.78 29.33 5.39
CA ASP A 302 3.57 30.74 5.06
C ASP A 302 4.56 31.60 5.85
N ASP A 303 5.31 32.46 5.17
CA ASP A 303 6.26 33.39 5.82
C ASP A 303 5.56 34.58 6.52
N GLY A 304 4.23 34.66 6.38
CA GLY A 304 3.37 35.67 6.99
C GLY A 304 3.23 36.96 6.16
N THR A 305 3.76 36.99 4.93
CA THR A 305 3.66 38.11 4.00
C THR A 305 2.72 37.87 2.83
N SER A 306 2.07 36.70 2.79
CA SER A 306 1.04 36.35 1.81
C SER A 306 -0.11 37.35 1.81
N VAL A 307 -0.56 37.74 0.61
CA VAL A 307 -1.75 38.56 0.39
C VAL A 307 -2.80 37.72 -0.33
N THR A 308 -3.79 37.27 0.44
CA THR A 308 -4.86 36.40 -0.03
C THR A 308 -6.19 37.11 -0.26
N SER A 309 -6.28 38.39 0.10
CA SER A 309 -7.44 39.25 -0.17
C SER A 309 -7.09 40.32 -1.19
N PHE A 310 -7.68 40.26 -2.38
CA PHE A 310 -7.36 41.18 -3.49
C PHE A 310 -8.56 41.37 -4.42
N PRO A 311 -8.69 42.52 -5.10
CA PRO A 311 -9.79 42.71 -6.06
C PRO A 311 -9.57 41.87 -7.33
N TYR A 312 -10.65 41.43 -7.98
CA TYR A 312 -10.59 40.62 -9.21
C TYR A 312 -9.82 41.29 -10.38
N THR A 313 -9.63 42.61 -10.32
CA THR A 313 -8.84 43.39 -11.29
C THR A 313 -7.35 43.48 -10.93
N SER A 314 -6.91 42.79 -9.87
CA SER A 314 -5.53 42.74 -9.39
C SER A 314 -5.16 41.29 -9.06
N PHE A 315 -4.10 41.10 -8.28
CA PHE A 315 -3.58 39.79 -7.94
C PHE A 315 -3.19 39.75 -6.46
N GLY A 316 -3.27 38.55 -5.88
CA GLY A 316 -2.68 38.24 -4.59
C GLY A 316 -1.28 37.65 -4.76
N TRP A 317 -0.65 37.28 -3.66
CA TRP A 317 0.55 36.45 -3.69
C TRP A 317 0.62 35.57 -2.45
N LEU A 318 1.15 34.37 -2.61
CA LEU A 318 1.52 33.46 -1.54
C LEU A 318 3.03 33.51 -1.41
N SER A 319 3.53 33.74 -0.20
CA SER A 319 4.96 33.77 0.10
C SER A 319 5.29 32.63 1.04
N LEU A 320 6.10 31.70 0.54
CA LEU A 320 6.31 30.40 1.15
C LEU A 320 7.78 30.24 1.57
N GLU A 321 8.00 29.70 2.76
CA GLU A 321 9.29 29.21 3.21
C GLU A 321 9.34 27.69 3.10
N HIS A 322 10.37 27.18 2.41
CA HIS A 322 10.64 25.75 2.28
C HIS A 322 11.84 25.35 3.13
N THR A 323 11.68 24.32 3.96
CA THR A 323 12.73 23.79 4.84
C THR A 323 12.75 22.25 4.80
N GLY A 324 13.77 21.63 5.39
CA GLY A 324 13.92 20.19 5.45
C GLY A 324 15.13 19.67 4.68
N PRO A 325 15.40 18.36 4.74
CA PRO A 325 16.66 17.77 4.27
C PRO A 325 16.60 17.36 2.79
N ILE A 326 15.44 17.48 2.16
CA ILE A 326 15.19 17.07 0.78
C ILE A 326 14.44 18.17 0.02
N SER A 327 14.59 18.17 -1.30
CA SER A 327 13.85 19.05 -2.19
C SER A 327 12.46 18.49 -2.44
N SER A 328 11.54 19.37 -2.85
CA SER A 328 10.22 18.98 -3.30
C SER A 328 9.75 19.90 -4.40
N SER A 329 8.94 19.36 -5.29
CA SER A 329 8.19 20.16 -6.25
C SER A 329 6.91 20.64 -5.58
N LEU A 330 6.54 21.91 -5.84
CA LEU A 330 5.29 22.48 -5.37
C LEU A 330 4.31 22.60 -6.52
N PHE A 331 3.07 22.21 -6.27
CA PHE A 331 1.97 22.44 -7.20
C PHE A 331 0.80 23.13 -6.51
N ILE A 332 -0.03 23.84 -7.25
CA ILE A 332 -1.16 24.60 -6.71
C ILE A 332 -2.45 24.18 -7.38
N TYR A 333 -3.49 23.97 -6.58
CA TYR A 333 -4.82 23.66 -7.05
C TYR A 333 -5.84 24.66 -6.47
N PRO A 334 -6.77 25.20 -7.26
CA PRO A 334 -7.96 25.85 -6.72
C PRO A 334 -8.75 24.86 -5.87
N VAL A 335 -9.13 25.26 -4.66
CA VAL A 335 -9.89 24.43 -3.73
C VAL A 335 -11.36 24.83 -3.78
N TYR A 336 -12.23 23.85 -3.97
CA TYR A 336 -13.69 24.04 -4.00
C TYR A 336 -14.37 23.41 -2.79
N VAL A 337 -13.83 22.28 -2.30
CA VAL A 337 -14.28 21.65 -1.06
C VAL A 337 -13.21 21.85 -0.01
N ALA A 338 -13.63 22.30 1.17
CA ALA A 338 -12.86 22.26 2.40
C ALA A 338 -13.82 21.69 3.44
N ASP A 339 -13.52 20.48 3.89
CA ASP A 339 -14.38 19.72 4.81
C ASP A 339 -13.88 19.82 6.25
N THR A 340 -14.68 19.35 7.20
CA THR A 340 -14.27 19.20 8.60
C THR A 340 -13.71 17.80 8.86
N ASN A 341 -13.03 17.58 9.99
CA ASN A 341 -12.58 16.24 10.37
C ASN A 341 -13.69 15.55 11.16
N GLU A 342 -14.23 14.46 10.65
CA GLU A 342 -15.25 13.63 11.26
C GLU A 342 -14.64 12.53 12.14
N LEU A 343 -15.00 12.50 13.42
CA LEU A 343 -14.38 11.55 14.37
C LEU A 343 -14.78 10.08 14.16
N ASP A 344 -15.82 9.83 13.37
CA ASP A 344 -16.33 8.50 13.03
C ASP A 344 -15.74 7.92 11.74
N VAL A 345 -15.03 8.73 10.96
CA VAL A 345 -14.23 8.28 9.81
C VAL A 345 -12.76 8.31 10.22
N LEU A 346 -11.98 7.30 9.85
CA LEU A 346 -10.54 7.35 10.11
C LEU A 346 -9.90 8.42 9.21
N ASP A 347 -8.97 9.21 9.76
CA ASP A 347 -8.35 10.37 9.09
C ASP A 347 -7.85 10.10 7.65
N HIS A 348 -7.47 8.85 7.31
CA HIS A 348 -7.02 8.49 5.96
C HIS A 348 -8.14 8.37 4.92
N GLY A 349 -9.38 8.11 5.34
CA GLY A 349 -10.57 8.08 4.49
C GLY A 349 -11.42 9.34 4.61
N ASP A 350 -11.02 10.28 5.47
CA ASP A 350 -11.70 11.54 5.76
C ASP A 350 -11.17 12.65 4.84
N ILE A 351 -12.06 13.23 4.01
CA ILE A 351 -11.69 14.23 3.02
C ILE A 351 -11.44 15.55 3.73
N ARG A 352 -10.27 16.13 3.48
CA ARG A 352 -9.93 17.46 3.97
C ARG A 352 -10.16 18.56 2.94
N TYR A 353 -9.62 18.36 1.74
CA TYR A 353 -9.76 19.31 0.64
C TYR A 353 -9.95 18.60 -0.69
N ILE A 354 -10.81 19.15 -1.54
CA ILE A 354 -10.89 18.81 -2.97
C ILE A 354 -10.55 20.05 -3.78
N GLY A 355 -9.49 19.93 -4.56
CA GLY A 355 -9.16 20.86 -5.63
C GLY A 355 -9.45 20.29 -7.00
N MET A 356 -9.60 21.19 -7.97
CA MET A 356 -9.80 20.81 -9.37
C MET A 356 -9.19 21.87 -10.29
N ASP A 357 -8.39 21.44 -11.26
CA ASP A 357 -7.89 22.32 -12.31
C ASP A 357 -7.86 21.58 -13.64
N TYR A 358 -7.66 22.29 -14.73
CA TYR A 358 -7.24 21.65 -15.97
C TYR A 358 -5.73 21.42 -15.94
N GLY A 359 -5.31 20.27 -16.44
CA GLY A 359 -3.91 19.94 -16.65
C GLY A 359 -3.39 20.47 -17.98
N TRP A 360 -3.60 19.70 -19.05
CA TRP A 360 -3.06 19.98 -20.39
C TRP A 360 -3.91 19.32 -21.49
N ASN A 361 -3.62 19.66 -22.75
CA ASN A 361 -4.16 18.95 -23.90
C ASN A 361 -3.18 17.85 -24.32
N ASN A 362 -3.58 16.59 -24.22
CA ASN A 362 -2.80 15.45 -24.68
C ASN A 362 -3.13 15.12 -26.14
N SER A 363 -2.11 14.92 -26.99
CA SER A 363 -2.32 14.63 -28.42
C SER A 363 -3.12 13.36 -28.72
N THR A 364 -3.18 12.43 -27.76
CA THR A 364 -3.85 11.13 -27.89
C THR A 364 -5.17 11.10 -27.12
N TYR A 365 -5.20 11.68 -25.92
CA TYR A 365 -6.31 11.57 -24.98
C TYR A 365 -7.19 12.82 -24.88
N GLY A 366 -6.85 13.91 -25.58
CA GLY A 366 -7.60 15.16 -25.54
C GLY A 366 -7.28 15.98 -24.29
N ASP A 367 -8.21 16.86 -23.93
CA ASP A 367 -8.08 17.73 -22.75
C ASP A 367 -8.13 16.91 -21.44
N ILE A 368 -7.22 17.21 -20.51
CA ILE A 368 -7.09 16.55 -19.20
C ILE A 368 -7.53 17.52 -18.11
N PHE A 369 -8.42 17.08 -17.22
CA PHE A 369 -8.71 17.75 -15.96
C PHE A 369 -8.17 16.93 -14.77
N VAL A 370 -7.92 17.62 -13.67
CA VAL A 370 -7.15 17.10 -12.54
C VAL A 370 -7.89 17.37 -11.24
N PRO A 371 -8.69 16.41 -10.75
CA PRO A 371 -9.09 16.37 -9.36
C PRO A 371 -7.89 16.10 -8.47
N ALA A 372 -7.79 16.85 -7.38
CA ALA A 372 -6.72 16.77 -6.42
C ALA A 372 -7.35 16.63 -5.02
N ILE A 373 -7.05 15.53 -4.34
CA ILE A 373 -7.75 15.07 -3.15
C ILE A 373 -6.75 15.05 -1.99
N SER A 374 -7.10 15.71 -0.89
CA SER A 374 -6.34 15.68 0.35
C SER A 374 -7.20 15.11 1.47
N SER A 375 -6.63 14.22 2.28
CA SER A 375 -7.23 13.68 3.50
C SER A 375 -6.63 14.29 4.77
N TYR A 376 -7.23 14.00 5.93
CA TYR A 376 -6.71 14.42 7.23
C TYR A 376 -5.52 13.61 7.72
N GLY A 377 -5.31 12.41 7.19
CA GLY A 377 -4.21 11.52 7.55
C GLY A 377 -3.67 10.75 6.35
N ALA A 378 -2.46 10.21 6.48
CA ALA A 378 -1.84 9.46 5.41
C ALA A 378 -2.53 8.11 5.17
N TRP A 379 -2.69 7.72 3.90
CA TRP A 379 -3.12 6.39 3.49
C TRP A 379 -1.92 5.48 3.20
N HIS A 380 -1.97 4.25 3.71
CA HIS A 380 -0.92 3.25 3.49
C HIS A 380 -1.23 2.42 2.23
N THR A 381 -0.26 2.23 1.33
CA THR A 381 -0.37 1.32 0.17
C THR A 381 0.65 0.19 0.29
N PRO A 382 0.31 -1.07 -0.04
CA PRO A 382 -0.49 -1.49 -1.20
C PRO A 382 -1.70 -2.38 -0.87
N GLN A 383 -2.75 -1.83 -0.29
CA GLN A 383 -4.00 -2.59 -0.15
C GLN A 383 -5.19 -1.78 -0.68
N PRO A 384 -6.03 -2.39 -1.54
CA PRO A 384 -7.18 -1.73 -2.16
C PRO A 384 -8.30 -1.36 -1.18
N TYR A 385 -8.17 -1.63 0.11
CA TYR A 385 -9.27 -1.53 1.08
C TYR A 385 -8.97 -0.58 2.25
N ILE A 386 -7.90 0.21 2.19
CA ILE A 386 -7.51 1.08 3.32
C ILE A 386 -8.17 2.46 3.17
N SER A 387 -8.14 3.02 1.96
CA SER A 387 -8.78 4.29 1.65
C SER A 387 -9.21 4.29 0.19
N GLU A 388 -10.50 4.51 -0.03
CA GLU A 388 -11.11 4.62 -1.34
C GLU A 388 -11.78 5.99 -1.45
N PHE A 389 -11.60 6.64 -2.58
CA PHE A 389 -12.24 7.90 -2.91
C PHE A 389 -13.04 7.70 -4.17
N ASP A 390 -14.30 8.11 -4.11
CA ASP A 390 -15.26 8.08 -5.18
C ASP A 390 -15.51 9.51 -5.66
N MET A 391 -15.55 9.70 -6.97
CA MET A 391 -15.98 10.93 -7.63
C MET A 391 -17.20 10.61 -8.49
N TYR A 392 -18.36 11.07 -8.05
CA TYR A 392 -19.58 11.03 -8.84
C TYR A 392 -19.62 12.25 -9.77
N LEU A 393 -20.04 12.04 -11.01
CA LEU A 393 -20.10 13.04 -12.08
C LEU A 393 -21.51 13.06 -12.68
N ASP A 394 -22.11 14.24 -12.75
CA ASP A 394 -23.33 14.55 -13.49
C ASP A 394 -22.90 15.44 -14.66
N VAL A 395 -22.77 14.82 -15.84
CA VAL A 395 -22.11 15.42 -17.02
C VAL A 395 -23.11 16.05 -18.00
N ASP A 396 -24.40 15.81 -17.82
CA ASP A 396 -25.47 16.46 -18.57
C ASP A 396 -26.29 17.46 -17.75
N GLU A 397 -25.94 17.60 -16.46
CA GLU A 397 -26.52 18.52 -15.48
C GLU A 397 -28.02 18.33 -15.26
N ASP A 398 -28.52 17.09 -15.40
CA ASP A 398 -29.93 16.77 -15.17
C ASP A 398 -30.28 16.57 -13.68
N GLY A 399 -29.28 16.60 -12.81
CA GLY A 399 -29.39 16.37 -11.36
C GLY A 399 -29.22 14.91 -10.94
N THR A 400 -28.85 14.03 -11.88
CA THR A 400 -28.54 12.62 -11.66
C THR A 400 -27.09 12.36 -12.06
N TYR A 401 -26.35 11.61 -11.24
CA TYR A 401 -24.98 11.24 -11.62
C TYR A 401 -24.98 10.18 -12.74
N ASP A 402 -24.14 10.39 -13.74
CA ASP A 402 -23.95 9.51 -14.90
C ASP A 402 -22.76 8.57 -14.72
N LEU A 403 -21.67 9.08 -14.14
CA LEU A 403 -20.41 8.35 -14.01
C LEU A 403 -19.92 8.36 -12.55
N LEU A 404 -19.24 7.29 -12.18
CA LEU A 404 -18.52 7.14 -10.93
C LEU A 404 -17.07 6.76 -11.23
N ASN A 405 -16.11 7.56 -10.79
CA ASN A 405 -14.68 7.22 -10.80
C ASN A 405 -14.19 6.90 -9.39
N PHE A 406 -13.37 5.87 -9.23
CA PHE A 406 -12.73 5.56 -7.94
C PHE A 406 -11.31 5.00 -8.11
N ASN A 407 -10.47 5.20 -7.09
CA ASN A 407 -9.11 4.65 -7.09
C ASN A 407 -9.13 3.15 -6.78
N TRP A 408 -8.41 2.37 -7.59
CA TRP A 408 -8.27 0.94 -7.37
C TRP A 408 -6.85 0.45 -7.64
N ASN A 409 -6.45 -0.60 -6.92
CA ASN A 409 -5.13 -1.18 -7.08
C ASN A 409 -4.98 -1.93 -8.42
N TYR A 410 -3.97 -1.59 -9.21
CA TYR A 410 -3.78 -2.12 -10.56
C TYR A 410 -3.45 -3.61 -10.59
N GLY A 411 -2.59 -4.09 -9.67
CA GLY A 411 -2.31 -5.51 -9.53
C GLY A 411 -3.60 -6.32 -9.25
N ALA A 412 -4.40 -5.85 -8.30
CA ALA A 412 -5.69 -6.46 -7.97
C ALA A 412 -6.72 -6.37 -9.12
N TYR A 413 -6.78 -5.22 -9.82
CA TYR A 413 -7.64 -5.03 -11.00
C TYR A 413 -7.37 -6.09 -12.08
N ASN A 414 -6.10 -6.46 -12.28
CA ASN A 414 -5.69 -7.50 -13.23
C ASN A 414 -5.79 -8.93 -12.68
N GLY A 415 -6.38 -9.13 -11.50
CA GLY A 415 -6.49 -10.43 -10.85
C GLY A 415 -5.18 -10.98 -10.28
N GLY A 416 -4.17 -10.12 -10.13
CA GLY A 416 -2.87 -10.42 -9.51
C GLY A 416 -2.77 -9.98 -8.05
N ASP A 417 -1.56 -10.09 -7.50
CA ASP A 417 -1.22 -9.56 -6.19
C ASP A 417 -1.32 -8.03 -6.20
N SER A 418 -1.72 -7.43 -5.08
CA SER A 418 -1.69 -5.98 -4.95
C SER A 418 -0.27 -5.45 -5.09
N ASP A 419 -0.11 -4.47 -5.97
CA ASP A 419 1.12 -3.74 -6.19
C ASP A 419 0.98 -2.30 -5.70
N ASP A 420 1.96 -1.46 -5.98
CA ASP A 420 1.92 -0.07 -5.55
C ASP A 420 1.41 0.86 -6.65
N VAL A 421 0.75 0.27 -7.64
CA VAL A 421 0.25 0.99 -8.80
C VAL A 421 -1.25 1.08 -8.67
N TRP A 422 -1.79 2.26 -8.91
CA TRP A 422 -3.21 2.51 -8.80
C TRP A 422 -3.74 3.07 -10.11
N VAL A 423 -5.00 2.76 -10.37
CA VAL A 423 -5.74 3.20 -11.56
C VAL A 423 -7.04 3.83 -11.12
N ILE A 424 -7.64 4.58 -12.05
CA ILE A 424 -9.01 5.03 -11.92
C ILE A 424 -9.91 4.04 -12.65
N VAL A 425 -10.78 3.39 -11.89
CA VAL A 425 -11.87 2.58 -12.43
C VAL A 425 -13.09 3.47 -12.53
N GLN A 426 -13.81 3.34 -13.65
CA GLN A 426 -15.03 4.08 -13.93
C GLN A 426 -16.21 3.12 -14.07
N VAL A 427 -17.33 3.51 -13.50
CA VAL A 427 -18.63 2.85 -13.68
C VAL A 427 -19.57 3.83 -14.37
N ASP A 428 -20.18 3.40 -15.48
CA ASP A 428 -21.32 4.07 -16.07
C ASP A 428 -22.58 3.67 -15.28
N LEU A 429 -23.21 4.64 -14.62
CA LEU A 429 -24.30 4.40 -13.68
C LEU A 429 -25.63 4.05 -14.37
N GLN A 430 -25.78 4.36 -15.66
CA GLN A 430 -26.97 3.99 -16.44
C GLN A 430 -26.92 2.54 -16.92
N THR A 431 -25.74 2.08 -17.35
CA THR A 431 -25.53 0.74 -17.94
C THR A 431 -24.95 -0.26 -16.95
N SER A 432 -24.34 0.20 -15.86
CA SER A 432 -23.51 -0.58 -14.93
C SER A 432 -22.25 -1.19 -15.57
N ASP A 433 -21.79 -0.63 -16.69
CA ASP A 433 -20.56 -1.06 -17.35
C ASP A 433 -19.33 -0.50 -16.61
N LEU A 434 -18.31 -1.35 -16.47
CA LEU A 434 -17.06 -1.03 -15.78
C LEU A 434 -15.92 -0.88 -16.80
N SER A 435 -15.15 0.19 -16.68
CA SER A 435 -14.03 0.51 -17.56
C SER A 435 -12.94 1.29 -16.82
N LEU A 436 -11.87 1.70 -17.52
CA LEU A 436 -10.88 2.61 -16.96
C LEU A 436 -11.34 4.06 -17.15
N GLY A 437 -11.37 4.85 -16.08
CA GLY A 437 -11.66 6.29 -16.14
C GLY A 437 -10.46 7.13 -16.59
N SER A 438 -9.27 6.54 -16.61
CA SER A 438 -8.04 7.21 -17.02
C SER A 438 -7.00 6.25 -17.63
N PRO A 439 -6.21 6.70 -18.62
CA PRO A 439 -5.02 5.99 -19.09
C PRO A 439 -3.80 6.23 -18.17
N TYR A 440 -3.91 7.16 -17.23
CA TYR A 440 -2.84 7.51 -16.30
C TYR A 440 -2.98 6.69 -15.01
N LEU A 441 -1.83 6.32 -14.47
CA LEU A 441 -1.75 5.73 -13.14
C LEU A 441 -1.88 6.85 -12.10
N ILE A 442 -2.37 6.51 -10.92
CA ILE A 442 -2.26 7.39 -9.76
C ILE A 442 -0.84 7.21 -9.22
N TYR A 443 -0.12 8.32 -9.14
CA TYR A 443 1.18 8.38 -8.49
C TYR A 443 0.97 9.08 -7.16
N THR A 444 1.18 8.36 -6.06
CA THR A 444 1.28 8.92 -4.72
C THR A 444 2.61 8.42 -4.14
N ASP A 445 3.25 9.19 -3.28
CA ASP A 445 4.25 8.62 -2.40
C ASP A 445 3.56 7.65 -1.42
N TYR A 446 4.32 6.72 -0.87
CA TYR A 446 3.77 5.79 0.10
C TYR A 446 3.52 6.52 1.40
N ASN A 447 2.31 6.36 1.96
CA ASN A 447 1.88 7.11 3.13
C ASN A 447 1.70 8.59 2.77
N ALA A 448 0.95 8.87 1.71
CA ALA A 448 0.54 10.22 1.31
C ALA A 448 -0.79 10.59 1.99
N SER A 449 -0.99 11.88 2.23
CA SER A 449 -2.32 12.46 2.53
C SER A 449 -2.89 13.20 1.31
N PHE A 450 -2.29 12.96 0.14
CA PHE A 450 -2.61 13.65 -1.11
C PHE A 450 -2.53 12.70 -2.32
N GLN A 451 -3.52 12.80 -3.20
CA GLN A 451 -3.52 12.15 -4.52
C GLN A 451 -4.11 13.07 -5.57
N GLU A 452 -3.70 12.86 -6.82
CA GLU A 452 -4.23 13.58 -7.97
C GLU A 452 -4.57 12.60 -9.09
N TRP A 453 -5.65 12.89 -9.80
CA TRP A 453 -6.14 12.03 -10.87
C TRP A 453 -6.05 12.78 -12.19
N TYR A 454 -5.39 12.20 -13.19
CA TYR A 454 -5.33 12.81 -14.52
C TYR A 454 -6.46 12.23 -15.37
N LEU A 455 -7.56 12.95 -15.53
CA LEU A 455 -8.77 12.42 -16.19
C LEU A 455 -8.94 13.04 -17.59
N PRO A 456 -8.96 12.24 -18.67
CA PRO A 456 -9.33 12.74 -19.99
C PRO A 456 -10.80 13.13 -20.03
N ALA A 457 -11.09 14.34 -20.49
CA ALA A 457 -12.45 14.88 -20.61
C ALA A 457 -13.36 13.92 -21.39
N THR A 458 -12.89 13.45 -22.55
CA THR A 458 -13.66 12.55 -23.44
C THR A 458 -13.93 11.16 -22.88
N TRP A 459 -13.13 10.70 -21.92
CA TRP A 459 -13.38 9.42 -21.22
C TRP A 459 -14.39 9.60 -20.08
N ASN A 460 -14.68 10.84 -19.71
CA ASN A 460 -15.52 11.19 -18.56
C ASN A 460 -16.76 11.97 -19.02
N GLY A 461 -17.29 11.66 -20.21
CA GLY A 461 -18.56 12.22 -20.70
C GLY A 461 -18.51 13.67 -21.21
N LEU A 462 -17.34 14.30 -21.20
CA LEU A 462 -17.13 15.68 -21.63
C LEU A 462 -16.55 15.76 -23.05
N GLU A 463 -16.57 16.94 -23.64
CA GLU A 463 -15.94 17.24 -24.93
C GLU A 463 -14.63 18.02 -24.76
N ASP A 464 -13.78 17.98 -25.78
CA ASP A 464 -12.59 18.84 -25.82
C ASP A 464 -13.00 20.33 -25.90
N ILE A 465 -12.23 21.18 -25.22
CA ILE A 465 -12.42 22.64 -25.15
C ILE A 465 -12.35 23.28 -26.54
N THR A 466 -11.72 22.62 -27.52
CA THR A 466 -11.62 23.12 -28.89
C THR A 466 -12.83 22.79 -29.77
N THR A 467 -13.72 21.91 -29.31
CA THR A 467 -14.91 21.44 -30.05
C THR A 467 -16.25 21.95 -29.47
N THR A 468 -16.23 22.43 -28.22
CA THR A 468 -17.18 23.34 -27.51
C THR A 468 -18.70 23.07 -27.58
N ALA A 469 -19.20 22.00 -26.97
CA ALA A 469 -20.57 22.01 -26.43
C ALA A 469 -20.66 21.60 -24.96
N ASN A 470 -19.98 20.53 -24.52
CA ASN A 470 -20.08 20.03 -23.13
C ASN A 470 -18.74 20.06 -22.38
N THR A 471 -18.48 21.09 -21.58
CA THR A 471 -17.20 21.25 -20.85
C THR A 471 -17.37 21.43 -19.34
N ASP A 472 -18.60 21.41 -18.86
CA ASP A 472 -18.96 21.57 -17.46
C ASP A 472 -19.73 20.38 -16.92
N PHE A 473 -19.69 20.24 -15.60
CA PHE A 473 -20.31 19.12 -14.88
C PHE A 473 -20.49 19.45 -13.40
N ASN A 474 -21.47 18.79 -12.78
CA ASN A 474 -21.60 18.73 -11.33
C ASN A 474 -20.89 17.48 -10.80
N TYR A 475 -20.38 17.56 -9.57
CA TYR A 475 -19.66 16.44 -8.97
C TYR A 475 -19.84 16.38 -7.45
N GLN A 476 -19.55 15.22 -6.88
CA GLN A 476 -19.43 15.04 -5.43
C GLN A 476 -18.42 13.94 -5.11
N PHE A 477 -17.65 14.14 -4.05
CA PHE A 477 -16.69 13.16 -3.58
C PHE A 477 -17.19 12.40 -2.36
N PHE A 478 -16.79 11.14 -2.25
CA PHE A 478 -16.97 10.34 -1.05
C PHE A 478 -15.65 9.66 -0.70
N GLY A 479 -15.22 9.75 0.55
CA GLY A 479 -14.08 9.02 1.08
C GLY A 479 -14.56 7.84 1.92
N PHE A 480 -13.87 6.71 1.86
CA PHE A 480 -14.19 5.52 2.61
C PHE A 480 -12.97 5.01 3.38
N ASP A 481 -13.16 4.73 4.66
CA ASP A 481 -12.12 4.11 5.50
C ASP A 481 -12.14 2.57 5.46
N VAL A 482 -11.11 1.95 6.03
CA VAL A 482 -10.98 0.48 6.11
C VAL A 482 -12.12 -0.22 6.89
N LEU A 483 -12.91 0.52 7.67
CA LEU A 483 -14.05 0.02 8.41
C LEU A 483 -15.36 0.14 7.62
N GLY A 484 -15.32 0.80 6.45
CA GLY A 484 -16.46 1.09 5.60
C GLY A 484 -17.29 2.28 6.06
N ASN A 485 -16.76 3.13 6.96
CA ASN A 485 -17.38 4.42 7.21
C ASN A 485 -17.08 5.33 6.02
N SER A 486 -18.03 6.22 5.72
CA SER A 486 -17.94 7.12 4.58
C SER A 486 -18.00 8.57 5.03
N ASP A 487 -17.13 9.39 4.47
CA ASP A 487 -17.22 10.84 4.46
C ASP A 487 -17.75 11.31 3.09
N ALA A 488 -18.64 12.30 3.08
CA ALA A 488 -19.27 12.83 1.88
C ALA A 488 -19.02 14.32 1.77
N SER A 489 -18.31 14.73 0.73
CA SER A 489 -18.03 16.14 0.48
C SER A 489 -19.31 16.92 0.14
N GLU A 490 -19.24 18.25 0.26
CA GLU A 490 -20.18 19.13 -0.46
C GLU A 490 -20.13 18.86 -1.98
N ALA A 491 -21.29 18.94 -2.65
CA ALA A 491 -21.35 18.89 -4.11
C ALA A 491 -20.77 20.17 -4.72
N GLY A 492 -20.11 20.03 -5.87
CA GLY A 492 -19.45 21.11 -6.60
C GLY A 492 -19.83 21.16 -8.07
N TYR A 493 -19.36 22.22 -8.73
CA TYR A 493 -19.49 22.45 -10.16
C TYR A 493 -18.12 22.85 -10.72
N PHE A 494 -17.76 22.35 -11.89
CA PHE A 494 -16.53 22.71 -12.58
C PHE A 494 -16.73 22.82 -14.08
N ASP A 495 -16.00 23.73 -14.71
CA ASP A 495 -15.96 23.90 -16.17
C ASP A 495 -14.50 23.92 -16.62
N ILE A 496 -14.09 22.89 -17.36
CA ILE A 496 -12.70 22.72 -17.83
C ILE A 496 -12.26 23.89 -18.75
N ALA A 497 -13.22 24.53 -19.42
CA ALA A 497 -12.98 25.65 -20.33
C ALA A 497 -12.89 27.00 -19.60
N LYS A 498 -13.48 27.13 -18.41
CA LYS A 498 -13.55 28.39 -17.64
C LYS A 498 -12.78 28.32 -16.32
N ARG A 499 -11.48 28.06 -16.42
CA ARG A 499 -10.59 28.06 -15.25
C ARG A 499 -10.60 29.39 -14.49
N PRO A 500 -10.86 29.37 -13.16
CA PRO A 500 -11.00 30.59 -12.38
C PRO A 500 -9.68 31.33 -12.20
N PHE A 501 -8.56 30.62 -12.11
CA PHE A 501 -7.25 31.18 -11.85
C PHE A 501 -6.23 30.83 -12.93
N VAL A 502 -5.23 31.70 -13.07
CA VAL A 502 -3.92 31.39 -13.64
C VAL A 502 -2.84 31.80 -12.64
N TYR A 503 -1.71 31.13 -12.69
CA TYR A 503 -0.65 31.27 -11.71
C TYR A 503 0.64 31.74 -12.37
N LEU A 504 1.33 32.69 -11.75
CA LEU A 504 2.75 32.93 -12.01
C LEU A 504 3.56 32.33 -10.86
N ALA A 505 4.51 31.48 -11.19
CA ALA A 505 5.43 30.85 -10.25
C ALA A 505 6.83 31.49 -10.36
N SER A 506 7.51 31.66 -9.22
CA SER A 506 8.98 31.64 -9.22
C SER A 506 9.44 30.18 -9.28
N ASP A 507 10.45 29.86 -10.10
CA ASP A 507 10.99 28.50 -10.29
C ASP A 507 11.19 27.73 -8.97
N ASP A 508 11.09 26.39 -9.07
CA ASP A 508 11.31 25.37 -8.03
C ASP A 508 12.37 25.80 -7.00
N PRO A 509 12.00 25.99 -5.71
CA PRO A 509 12.91 26.50 -4.70
C PRO A 509 14.11 25.57 -4.45
N GLY A 510 14.01 24.27 -4.74
CA GLY A 510 15.00 23.28 -4.28
C GLY A 510 15.11 23.25 -2.74
N PRO A 511 16.07 22.51 -2.18
CA PRO A 511 16.29 22.50 -0.74
C PRO A 511 16.98 23.81 -0.30
N ASP A 512 16.99 24.07 1.02
CA ASP A 512 17.71 25.17 1.69
C ASP A 512 17.04 26.57 1.73
N ASN A 513 15.90 26.70 2.43
CA ASN A 513 15.36 28.01 2.85
C ASN A 513 15.18 29.01 1.69
N ARG A 514 14.64 28.56 0.56
CA ARG A 514 14.33 29.46 -0.55
C ARG A 514 12.87 29.88 -0.48
N SER A 515 12.65 31.17 -0.69
CA SER A 515 11.31 31.72 -0.82
C SER A 515 10.73 31.32 -2.17
N ALA A 516 9.57 30.68 -2.16
CA ALA A 516 8.75 30.53 -3.36
C ALA A 516 7.61 31.54 -3.30
N ALA A 517 7.34 32.21 -4.42
CA ALA A 517 6.21 33.11 -4.55
C ALA A 517 5.27 32.61 -5.64
N TRP A 518 3.99 32.49 -5.29
CA TRP A 518 2.92 32.15 -6.22
C TRP A 518 1.95 33.32 -6.32
N VAL A 519 1.62 33.72 -7.54
CA VAL A 519 0.73 34.87 -7.79
C VAL A 519 -0.56 34.36 -8.41
N PRO A 520 -1.62 34.13 -7.62
CA PRO A 520 -2.94 33.82 -8.16
C PRO A 520 -3.54 35.06 -8.83
N ILE A 521 -3.97 34.90 -10.08
CA ILE A 521 -4.64 35.93 -10.88
C ILE A 521 -5.97 35.36 -11.36
N VAL A 522 -7.05 36.13 -11.22
CA VAL A 522 -8.35 35.75 -11.79
C VAL A 522 -8.23 35.72 -13.31
N ASN A 523 -8.43 34.53 -13.89
CA ASN A 523 -8.32 34.30 -15.33
C ASN A 523 -9.66 34.51 -16.04
N ASP A 524 -10.71 33.85 -15.55
CA ASP A 524 -12.08 34.03 -16.05
C ASP A 524 -13.02 34.43 -14.91
N THR A 525 -13.60 35.63 -15.03
CA THR A 525 -14.51 36.18 -14.00
C THR A 525 -15.82 35.38 -13.94
N GLY A 526 -16.31 34.86 -15.08
CA GLY A 526 -17.52 34.05 -15.13
C GLY A 526 -17.32 32.69 -14.48
N GLY A 527 -16.21 32.02 -14.81
CA GLY A 527 -15.76 30.77 -14.20
C GLY A 527 -15.55 30.90 -12.70
N TYR A 528 -14.87 31.97 -12.24
CA TYR A 528 -14.73 32.26 -10.81
C TYR A 528 -16.08 32.45 -10.11
N LEU A 529 -17.01 33.20 -10.71
CA LEU A 529 -18.32 33.45 -10.10
C LEU A 529 -19.24 32.23 -10.08
N ALA A 530 -19.08 31.32 -11.07
CA ALA A 530 -19.82 30.07 -11.16
C ALA A 530 -19.31 29.02 -10.17
N THR A 531 -17.99 28.79 -10.14
CA THR A 531 -17.36 27.74 -9.31
C THR A 531 -17.05 28.18 -7.88
N ARG A 532 -16.86 29.50 -7.64
CA ARG A 532 -16.54 30.12 -6.35
C ARG A 532 -15.50 29.36 -5.52
N PRO A 533 -14.24 29.25 -6.01
CA PRO A 533 -13.18 28.59 -5.25
C PRO A 533 -13.08 29.17 -3.84
N LYS A 534 -13.03 28.31 -2.82
CA LYS A 534 -12.85 28.69 -1.41
C LYS A 534 -11.43 29.22 -1.15
N GLY A 535 -10.47 28.80 -1.96
CA GLY A 535 -9.07 29.19 -1.85
C GLY A 535 -8.20 28.43 -2.82
N VAL A 536 -6.95 28.25 -2.44
CA VAL A 536 -5.96 27.42 -3.14
C VAL A 536 -5.23 26.56 -2.15
N MET A 537 -4.81 25.38 -2.59
CA MET A 537 -3.93 24.51 -1.84
C MET A 537 -2.60 24.41 -2.55
N VAL A 538 -1.52 24.51 -1.77
CA VAL A 538 -0.15 24.25 -2.22
C VAL A 538 0.21 22.85 -1.75
N VAL A 539 0.49 21.99 -2.71
CA VAL A 539 0.89 20.60 -2.51
C VAL A 539 2.40 20.54 -2.47
N ASP A 540 2.93 19.98 -1.38
CA ASP A 540 4.32 19.60 -1.21
C ASP A 540 4.44 18.08 -1.45
N TYR A 541 4.87 17.66 -2.65
CA TYR A 541 4.87 16.24 -3.03
C TYR A 541 5.78 15.38 -2.13
N ASN A 542 6.89 15.93 -1.64
CA ASN A 542 7.75 15.31 -0.64
C ASN A 542 7.52 15.91 0.78
N GLY A 543 6.33 16.46 1.01
CA GLY A 543 5.92 17.02 2.29
C GLY A 543 5.73 15.96 3.37
N HIS A 544 5.34 16.38 4.57
CA HIS A 544 5.07 15.43 5.65
C HIS A 544 3.93 14.47 5.24
N PRO A 545 4.11 13.14 5.35
CA PRO A 545 3.09 12.12 5.04
C PRO A 545 1.65 12.48 5.41
N ASP A 546 1.41 12.82 6.68
CA ASP A 546 0.08 13.17 7.20
C ASP A 546 -0.43 14.58 6.81
N ASN A 547 0.38 15.42 6.17
CA ASN A 547 0.02 16.81 5.88
C ASN A 547 0.86 17.40 4.74
N GLN A 548 0.70 16.87 3.52
CA GLN A 548 1.38 17.37 2.31
C GLN A 548 0.79 18.67 1.77
N VAL A 549 -0.33 19.12 2.33
CA VAL A 549 -1.13 20.21 1.75
C VAL A 549 -1.21 21.42 2.68
N LEU A 550 -0.77 22.58 2.16
CA LEU A 550 -0.93 23.87 2.81
C LEU A 550 -2.06 24.67 2.13
N TYR A 551 -3.12 24.96 2.87
CA TYR A 551 -4.30 25.66 2.37
C TYR A 551 -4.25 27.17 2.62
N PHE A 552 -4.58 27.94 1.58
CA PHE A 552 -4.73 29.39 1.63
C PHE A 552 -6.15 29.79 1.21
N PRO A 553 -7.00 30.30 2.12
CA PRO A 553 -8.28 30.87 1.74
C PRO A 553 -8.04 32.14 0.91
N LEU A 554 -8.74 32.29 -0.21
CA LEU A 554 -8.62 33.47 -1.08
C LEU A 554 -9.92 34.28 -1.04
N ASP A 555 -9.82 35.58 -0.74
CA ASP A 555 -10.94 36.53 -0.76
C ASP A 555 -10.80 37.46 -1.96
N VAL A 556 -11.39 37.06 -3.08
CA VAL A 556 -11.42 37.89 -4.29
C VAL A 556 -12.58 38.87 -4.21
N THR A 557 -12.27 40.15 -4.19
CA THR A 557 -13.26 41.22 -3.95
C THR A 557 -13.51 42.06 -5.19
N GLY A 558 -14.43 43.03 -5.07
CA GLY A 558 -14.61 44.06 -6.09
C GLY A 558 -15.47 43.64 -7.29
N PHE A 559 -16.00 42.41 -7.31
CA PHE A 559 -17.12 42.08 -8.20
C PHE A 559 -18.23 43.09 -7.92
N THR A 560 -18.49 43.98 -8.88
CA THR A 560 -19.66 44.87 -8.76
C THR A 560 -20.88 43.97 -8.63
N ASN A 561 -21.86 44.35 -7.81
CA ASN A 561 -23.13 43.63 -7.70
C ASN A 561 -23.77 43.54 -9.09
N ILE A 562 -23.40 42.53 -9.85
CA ILE A 562 -24.15 42.09 -11.01
C ILE A 562 -25.41 41.53 -10.36
N PHE A 563 -26.42 42.38 -10.24
CA PHE A 563 -27.80 41.93 -10.12
C PHE A 563 -28.04 41.02 -11.33
N MET A 564 -27.74 39.72 -11.18
CA MET A 564 -28.36 38.72 -12.01
C MET A 564 -29.79 38.63 -11.48
N PRO A 565 -30.81 39.11 -12.22
CA PRO A 565 -32.17 38.82 -11.82
C PRO A 565 -32.27 37.30 -11.74
N LEU A 566 -32.78 36.79 -10.61
CA LEU A 566 -33.26 35.42 -10.50
C LEU A 566 -34.22 35.16 -11.65
N ILE A 567 -33.74 34.58 -12.75
CA ILE A 567 -34.59 33.85 -13.67
C ILE A 567 -34.63 32.46 -13.06
N SER A 568 -35.75 32.16 -12.40
CA SER A 568 -36.08 30.83 -11.93
C SER A 568 -35.90 29.84 -13.09
N GLN A 569 -34.98 28.90 -12.96
CA GLN A 569 -35.13 27.62 -13.64
C GLN A 569 -36.31 26.90 -12.96
N GLN A 570 -37.35 26.66 -13.75
CA GLN A 570 -38.51 25.83 -13.43
C GLN A 570 -38.34 24.48 -14.09
#